data_AF-A0A7C6EYX7-F1
#
_entry.id   AF-A0A7C6EYX7-F1
#
_cell.length_a   1.000
_cell.length_b   1.000
_cell.length_c   1.000
_cell.angle_alpha   90.00
_cell.angle_beta   90.00
_cell.angle_gamma   90.00
#
_symmetry.space_group_name_H-M   'P 1'
#
loop_
_entity.id
_entity.type
_entity.pdbx_description
1 polymer ?
#
loop_
_entity_poly.entity_id
_entity_poly.type
_entity_poly.pdbx_seq_one_letter_code
_entity_poly.pdbx_strand_id
1 'polypeptide(L)'
;MLQLDPQYIASRLTEYYGLPLLGNKGLEEDGHQYVELYPDGVHSNDGFCVRITIGWRSLRGEFLPGPFAAPMIQHMGKVPPESKAVFSGFAKRMREENGVIQMQVNELDVDPERPDSWPNHWGRLRLAFEKSPLAVNTEDNQDTQNALLHWGGRFLAGILALIPLEETETEDNVNPEGLPEGARLRVEANKYERNRFNRAACIEIHGAACKACGFDFGEVYGELGRGFIRAIVKSGV
;
A
#
# COMPACT_ATOMS: atom_id res chain seq x y z
N MET A 1 -19.78 15.17 16.04
CA MET A 1 -18.82 15.54 14.99
C MET A 1 -17.78 14.44 14.95
N LEU A 2 -17.62 13.78 13.79
CA LEU A 2 -16.71 12.66 13.63
C LEU A 2 -15.27 13.13 13.96
N GLN A 3 -14.64 12.54 14.97
CA GLN A 3 -13.26 12.83 15.36
C GLN A 3 -12.35 11.77 14.72
N LEU A 4 -12.05 11.97 13.44
CA LEU A 4 -11.00 11.22 12.76
C LEU A 4 -9.64 11.67 13.27
N ASP A 5 -8.83 10.68 13.65
CA ASP A 5 -7.43 10.82 14.00
C ASP A 5 -6.58 10.23 12.86
N PRO A 6 -6.13 11.05 11.90
CA PRO A 6 -5.35 10.55 10.77
C PRO A 6 -3.96 10.08 11.21
N GLN A 7 -3.41 10.62 12.31
CA GLN A 7 -2.13 10.15 12.87
C GLN A 7 -2.27 8.74 13.46
N TYR A 8 -3.39 8.43 14.11
CA TYR A 8 -3.69 7.06 14.54
C TYR A 8 -3.75 6.10 13.35
N ILE A 9 -4.46 6.45 12.27
CA ILE A 9 -4.54 5.61 11.06
C ILE A 9 -3.15 5.39 10.45
N ALA A 10 -2.37 6.46 10.28
CA ALA A 10 -1.03 6.39 9.71
C ALA A 10 -0.07 5.55 10.56
N SER A 11 -0.11 5.69 11.89
CA SER A 11 0.74 4.92 12.81
C SER A 11 0.40 3.42 12.77
N ARG A 12 -0.88 3.04 12.77
CA ARG A 12 -1.30 1.63 12.66
C ARG A 12 -0.90 1.00 11.33
N LEU A 13 -1.04 1.73 10.23
CA LEU A 13 -0.61 1.26 8.91
C LEU A 13 0.92 1.21 8.81
N THR A 14 1.63 2.15 9.44
CA THR A 14 3.10 2.12 9.57
C THR A 14 3.57 0.88 10.30
N GLU A 15 3.00 0.57 11.46
CA GLU A 15 3.32 -0.63 12.23
C GLU A 15 3.08 -1.91 11.42
N TYR A 16 2.00 -1.93 10.66
CA TYR A 16 1.58 -3.10 9.89
C TYR A 16 2.45 -3.34 8.65
N TYR A 17 2.68 -2.30 7.83
CA TYR A 17 3.44 -2.39 6.58
C TYR A 17 4.92 -2.09 6.74
N GLY A 18 5.36 -1.59 7.90
CA GLY A 18 6.72 -1.15 8.17
C GLY A 18 7.19 0.01 7.28
N LEU A 19 6.26 0.73 6.66
CA LEU A 19 6.53 1.95 5.89
C LEU A 19 6.09 3.13 6.75
N PRO A 20 7.00 4.01 7.18
CA PRO A 20 6.62 5.25 7.85
C PRO A 20 5.63 6.05 7.00
N LEU A 21 4.45 6.32 7.56
CA LEU A 21 3.39 7.10 6.95
C LEU A 21 3.05 8.29 7.84
N LEU A 22 2.72 9.39 7.20
CA LEU A 22 2.11 10.55 7.82
C LEU A 22 0.66 10.64 7.39
N GLY A 23 -0.20 11.02 8.33
CA GLY A 23 -1.62 11.15 8.13
C GLY A 23 -2.06 12.61 8.22
N ASN A 24 -2.79 13.08 7.22
CA ASN A 24 -3.52 14.35 7.27
C ASN A 24 -5.03 14.10 7.14
N LYS A 25 -5.81 15.12 7.50
CA LYS A 25 -7.25 15.12 7.24
C LYS A 25 -7.67 16.45 6.61
N GLY A 26 -8.77 16.41 5.87
CA GLY A 26 -9.38 17.60 5.33
C GLY A 26 -10.86 17.39 5.02
N LEU A 27 -11.42 18.37 4.32
CA LEU A 27 -12.80 18.39 3.87
C LEU A 27 -12.83 18.66 2.37
N GLU A 28 -13.65 17.92 1.63
CA GLU A 28 -13.99 18.23 0.25
C GLU A 28 -14.95 19.42 0.18
N GLU A 29 -15.13 20.00 -1.02
CA GLU A 29 -16.01 21.15 -1.24
C GLU A 29 -17.48 20.85 -0.89
N ASP A 30 -17.90 19.60 -1.02
CA ASP A 30 -19.23 19.10 -0.66
C ASP A 30 -19.40 18.78 0.84
N GLY A 31 -18.34 18.95 1.63
CA GLY A 31 -18.32 18.74 3.07
C GLY A 31 -17.95 17.32 3.52
N HIS A 32 -17.63 16.40 2.60
CA HIS A 32 -17.14 15.07 2.98
C HIS A 32 -15.74 15.13 3.59
N GLN A 33 -15.53 14.41 4.70
CA GLN A 33 -14.22 14.32 5.34
C GLN A 33 -13.33 13.32 4.59
N TYR A 34 -12.04 13.60 4.55
CA TYR A 34 -11.06 12.64 4.02
C TYR A 34 -9.84 12.51 4.94
N VAL A 35 -9.16 11.38 4.81
CA VAL A 35 -7.83 11.12 5.36
C VAL A 35 -6.85 10.95 4.21
N GLU A 36 -5.69 11.59 4.31
CA GLU A 36 -4.58 11.43 3.38
C GLU A 36 -3.42 10.72 4.06
N LEU A 37 -2.84 9.75 3.37
CA LEU A 37 -1.70 8.96 3.82
C LEU A 37 -0.57 9.11 2.82
N TYR A 38 0.58 9.57 3.27
CA TYR A 38 1.77 9.74 2.43
C TYR A 38 3.00 9.16 3.13
N PRO A 39 3.95 8.57 2.37
CA PRO A 39 5.20 8.09 2.93
C PRO A 39 5.98 9.22 3.62
N ASP A 40 6.45 8.97 4.84
CA ASP A 40 7.35 9.88 5.54
C ASP A 40 8.75 9.85 4.89
N GLY A 41 9.40 11.02 4.80
CA GLY A 41 10.72 11.18 4.20
C GLY A 41 10.76 11.15 2.67
N VAL A 42 9.61 11.06 1.99
CA VAL A 42 9.51 11.20 0.52
C VAL A 42 8.90 12.55 0.19
N HIS A 43 9.54 13.33 -0.68
CA HIS A 43 8.99 14.59 -1.11
C HIS A 43 7.68 14.37 -1.86
N SER A 44 6.65 15.16 -1.54
CA SER A 44 5.29 14.99 -2.07
C SER A 44 5.23 15.02 -3.61
N ASN A 45 6.20 15.67 -4.25
CA ASN A 45 6.23 15.71 -5.71
C ASN A 45 6.68 14.41 -6.37
N ASP A 46 7.50 13.62 -5.69
CA ASP A 46 8.11 12.40 -6.24
C ASP A 46 7.42 11.13 -5.73
N GLY A 47 6.75 11.23 -4.58
CA GLY A 47 6.02 10.13 -3.96
C GLY A 47 4.57 10.01 -4.41
N PHE A 48 3.74 9.54 -3.47
CA PHE A 48 2.30 9.41 -3.65
C PHE A 48 1.55 9.76 -2.38
N CYS A 49 0.28 10.06 -2.55
CA CYS A 49 -0.70 10.16 -1.49
C CYS A 49 -1.81 9.13 -1.75
N VAL A 50 -2.27 8.46 -0.70
CA VAL A 50 -3.54 7.73 -0.71
C VAL A 50 -4.56 8.57 0.03
N ARG A 51 -5.55 9.07 -0.69
CA ARG A 51 -6.69 9.78 -0.07
C ARG A 51 -7.85 8.81 0.11
N ILE A 52 -8.50 8.85 1.26
CA ILE A 52 -9.71 8.09 1.53
C ILE A 52 -10.79 9.06 2.02
N THR A 53 -11.81 9.27 1.19
CA THR A 53 -12.97 10.12 1.46
C THR A 53 -14.09 9.29 2.08
N ILE A 54 -14.73 9.85 3.10
CA ILE A 54 -15.79 9.23 3.89
C ILE A 54 -17.12 9.87 3.51
N GLY A 55 -17.93 9.11 2.79
CA GLY A 55 -19.29 9.48 2.43
C GLY A 55 -20.33 8.87 3.37
N TRP A 56 -21.60 9.10 3.07
CA TRP A 56 -22.70 8.47 3.78
C TRP A 56 -22.70 6.96 3.54
N ARG A 57 -22.32 6.17 4.55
CA ARG A 57 -22.18 4.72 4.44
C ARG A 57 -21.31 4.31 3.25
N SER A 58 -20.30 5.11 2.91
CA SER A 58 -19.39 4.80 1.83
C SER A 58 -17.95 5.24 2.13
N LEU A 59 -17.00 4.54 1.53
CA LEU A 59 -15.59 4.93 1.49
C LEU A 59 -15.15 4.95 0.04
N ARG A 60 -14.45 6.01 -0.36
CA ARG A 60 -13.78 6.11 -1.65
C ARG A 60 -12.31 6.33 -1.41
N GLY A 61 -11.46 5.47 -1.96
CA GLY A 61 -10.00 5.64 -1.90
C GLY A 61 -9.41 5.92 -3.27
N GLU A 62 -8.41 6.79 -3.32
CA GLU A 62 -7.76 7.23 -4.55
C GLU A 62 -6.25 7.26 -4.38
N PHE A 63 -5.54 6.74 -5.38
CA PHE A 63 -4.10 6.88 -5.51
C PHE A 63 -3.77 8.18 -6.24
N LEU A 64 -3.05 9.07 -5.56
CA LEU A 64 -2.66 10.38 -6.04
C LEU A 64 -1.13 10.44 -6.18
N PRO A 65 -0.58 10.14 -7.37
CA PRO A 65 0.85 10.29 -7.62
C PRO A 65 1.24 11.78 -7.62
N GLY A 66 2.44 12.09 -7.13
CA GLY A 66 2.99 13.45 -7.18
C GLY A 66 3.26 13.92 -8.63
N PRO A 67 3.42 15.23 -8.89
CA PRO A 67 3.63 15.77 -10.23
C PRO A 67 4.84 15.20 -10.98
N PHE A 68 5.86 14.71 -10.27
CA PHE A 68 7.08 14.12 -10.82
C PHE A 68 7.18 12.61 -10.58
N ALA A 69 6.10 11.95 -10.17
CA ALA A 69 6.05 10.50 -9.93
C ALA A 69 6.02 9.64 -11.22
N ALA A 70 6.23 10.22 -12.41
CA ALA A 70 6.24 9.48 -13.67
C ALA A 70 7.27 8.33 -13.69
N PRO A 71 8.51 8.47 -13.19
CA PRO A 71 9.46 7.36 -13.09
C PRO A 71 8.94 6.23 -12.20
N MET A 72 8.31 6.55 -11.07
CA MET A 72 7.69 5.56 -10.18
C MET A 72 6.61 4.78 -10.93
N ILE A 73 5.68 5.46 -11.61
CA ILE A 73 4.60 4.82 -12.38
C ILE A 73 5.16 3.91 -13.48
N GLN A 74 6.21 4.35 -14.19
CA GLN A 74 6.86 3.53 -15.22
C GLN A 74 7.46 2.26 -14.63
N HIS A 75 8.10 2.34 -13.46
CA HIS A 75 8.64 1.17 -12.79
C HIS A 75 7.55 0.26 -12.21
N MET A 76 6.41 0.81 -11.76
CA MET A 76 5.25 0.01 -11.34
C MET A 76 4.77 -0.93 -12.46
N GLY A 77 4.79 -0.46 -13.72
CA GLY A 77 4.44 -1.30 -14.88
C GLY A 77 5.44 -2.43 -15.16
N LYS A 78 6.68 -2.29 -14.70
CA LYS A 78 7.80 -3.23 -14.94
C LYS A 78 8.03 -4.22 -13.78
N VAL A 79 7.27 -4.14 -12.69
CA VAL A 79 7.43 -5.08 -11.57
C VAL A 79 7.20 -6.53 -12.03
N PRO A 80 7.82 -7.52 -11.34
CA PRO A 80 7.67 -8.93 -11.70
C PRO A 80 6.20 -9.38 -11.73
N PRO A 81 5.85 -10.40 -12.53
CA PRO A 81 4.49 -10.94 -12.57
C PRO A 81 3.94 -11.33 -11.19
N GLU A 82 4.80 -11.77 -10.27
CA GLU A 82 4.47 -12.09 -8.88
C GLU A 82 3.91 -10.89 -8.13
N SER A 83 4.55 -9.72 -8.25
CA SER A 83 4.07 -8.45 -7.67
C SER A 83 2.71 -8.04 -8.24
N LYS A 84 2.54 -8.20 -9.56
CA LYS A 84 1.26 -7.93 -10.23
C LYS A 84 0.17 -8.89 -9.73
N ALA A 85 0.50 -10.17 -9.55
CA ALA A 85 -0.42 -11.16 -9.01
C ALA A 85 -0.82 -10.88 -7.54
N VAL A 86 0.12 -10.38 -6.73
CA VAL A 86 -0.17 -9.94 -5.35
C VAL A 86 -1.17 -8.79 -5.35
N PHE A 87 -0.97 -7.76 -6.19
CA PHE A 87 -1.94 -6.68 -6.36
C PHE A 87 -3.32 -7.21 -6.79
N SER A 88 -3.36 -8.08 -7.80
CA SER A 88 -4.62 -8.66 -8.29
C SER A 88 -5.33 -9.50 -7.21
N GLY A 89 -4.57 -10.14 -6.31
CA GLY A 89 -5.11 -10.80 -5.13
C GLY A 89 -5.83 -9.84 -4.18
N PHE A 90 -5.26 -8.67 -3.93
CA PHE A 90 -5.94 -7.62 -3.14
C PHE A 90 -7.18 -7.08 -3.84
N ALA A 91 -7.09 -6.81 -5.15
CA ALA A 91 -8.20 -6.36 -5.97
C ALA A 91 -9.39 -7.34 -5.90
N LYS A 92 -9.10 -8.65 -6.02
CA LYS A 92 -10.10 -9.70 -5.91
C LYS A 92 -10.79 -9.72 -4.55
N ARG A 93 -10.05 -9.61 -3.44
CA ARG A 93 -10.64 -9.55 -2.10
C ARG A 93 -11.53 -8.34 -1.89
N MET A 94 -11.12 -7.18 -2.43
CA MET A 94 -11.96 -5.98 -2.40
C MET A 94 -13.28 -6.22 -3.13
N ARG A 95 -13.25 -6.91 -4.27
CA ARG A 95 -14.47 -7.28 -5.02
C ARG A 95 -15.33 -8.30 -4.28
N GLU A 96 -14.72 -9.34 -3.68
CA GLU A 96 -15.41 -10.36 -2.87
C GLU A 96 -16.15 -9.75 -1.66
N GLU A 97 -15.64 -8.66 -1.10
CA GLU A 97 -16.30 -7.90 -0.03
C GLU A 97 -17.26 -6.80 -0.54
N ASN A 98 -17.71 -6.91 -1.79
CA ASN A 98 -18.62 -5.96 -2.46
C ASN A 98 -18.05 -4.53 -2.53
N GLY A 99 -16.75 -4.41 -2.76
CA GLY A 99 -16.11 -3.17 -3.20
C GLY A 99 -15.94 -3.15 -4.71
N VAL A 100 -15.79 -1.96 -5.27
CA VAL A 100 -15.43 -1.73 -6.66
C VAL A 100 -14.01 -1.20 -6.69
N ILE A 101 -13.13 -1.81 -7.49
CA ILE A 101 -11.77 -1.30 -7.74
C ILE A 101 -11.64 -0.97 -9.22
N GLN A 102 -11.20 0.24 -9.51
CA GLN A 102 -11.05 0.78 -10.85
C GLN A 102 -9.58 1.09 -11.11
N MET A 103 -9.08 0.64 -12.25
CA MET A 103 -7.71 0.89 -12.66
C MET A 103 -7.70 1.32 -14.12
N GLN A 104 -6.99 2.41 -14.39
CA GLN A 104 -6.79 2.93 -15.73
C GLN A 104 -5.30 3.22 -15.93
N VAL A 105 -4.75 2.70 -17.03
CA VAL A 105 -3.34 2.92 -17.40
C VAL A 105 -3.31 3.60 -18.76
N ASN A 106 -2.68 4.77 -18.85
CA ASN A 106 -2.63 5.60 -20.07
C ASN A 106 -4.00 5.80 -20.73
N GLU A 107 -5.04 6.09 -19.94
CA GLU A 107 -6.42 6.28 -20.40
C GLU A 107 -7.16 4.99 -20.83
N LEU A 108 -6.50 3.84 -20.81
CA LEU A 108 -7.13 2.54 -21.02
C LEU A 108 -7.60 1.96 -19.69
N ASP A 109 -8.91 1.71 -19.57
CA ASP A 109 -9.48 0.97 -18.44
C ASP A 109 -9.06 -0.50 -18.54
N VAL A 110 -8.47 -1.02 -17.46
CA VAL A 110 -7.94 -2.39 -17.38
C VAL A 110 -8.53 -3.11 -16.17
N ASP A 111 -8.68 -4.44 -16.25
CA ASP A 111 -9.20 -5.23 -15.14
C ASP A 111 -8.10 -5.42 -14.08
N PRO A 112 -8.26 -4.91 -12.85
CA PRO A 112 -7.27 -5.04 -11.77
C PRO A 112 -6.98 -6.50 -11.38
N GLU A 113 -7.86 -7.44 -11.72
CA GLU A 113 -7.71 -8.87 -11.40
C GLU A 113 -6.99 -9.67 -12.50
N ARG A 114 -6.76 -9.07 -13.67
CA ARG A 114 -6.16 -9.73 -14.84
C ARG A 114 -4.88 -9.03 -15.25
N PRO A 115 -3.75 -9.29 -14.57
CA PRO A 115 -2.50 -8.59 -14.84
C PRO A 115 -1.97 -8.83 -16.26
N ASP A 116 -2.32 -9.97 -16.88
CA ASP A 116 -2.00 -10.28 -18.27
C ASP A 116 -2.65 -9.32 -19.29
N SER A 117 -3.70 -8.59 -18.88
CA SER A 117 -4.41 -7.61 -19.72
C SER A 117 -3.82 -6.20 -19.65
N TRP A 118 -2.86 -5.95 -18.75
CA TRP A 118 -2.32 -4.62 -18.52
C TRP A 118 -1.29 -4.25 -19.60
N PRO A 119 -1.24 -2.97 -20.04
CA PRO A 119 -0.25 -2.53 -21.01
C PRO A 119 1.17 -2.58 -20.40
N ASN A 120 2.18 -2.78 -21.27
CA ASN A 120 3.58 -2.85 -20.86
C ASN A 120 4.19 -1.49 -20.48
N HIS A 121 3.67 -0.40 -21.04
CA HIS A 121 4.16 0.95 -20.79
C HIS A 121 3.17 1.71 -19.89
N TRP A 122 3.64 2.24 -18.77
CA TRP A 122 2.83 2.98 -17.81
C TRP A 122 3.34 4.42 -17.72
N GLY A 123 2.66 5.36 -18.36
CA GLY A 123 2.92 6.80 -18.26
C GLY A 123 1.98 7.51 -17.29
N ARG A 124 0.75 7.01 -17.14
CA ARG A 124 -0.24 7.49 -16.18
C ARG A 124 -0.99 6.33 -15.56
N LEU A 125 -1.15 6.36 -14.25
CA LEU A 125 -1.97 5.41 -13.50
C LEU A 125 -3.07 6.17 -12.77
N ARG A 126 -4.32 5.77 -12.97
CA ARG A 126 -5.40 6.06 -12.03
C ARG A 126 -5.82 4.77 -11.38
N LEU A 127 -5.91 4.81 -10.07
CA LEU A 127 -6.33 3.67 -9.27
C LEU A 127 -7.23 4.20 -8.16
N ALA A 128 -8.41 3.63 -8.05
CA ALA A 128 -9.38 4.00 -7.04
C ALA A 128 -10.16 2.77 -6.57
N PHE A 129 -10.69 2.85 -5.36
CA PHE A 129 -11.73 1.94 -4.91
C PHE A 129 -12.93 2.72 -4.39
N GLU A 130 -14.09 2.07 -4.46
CA GLU A 130 -15.31 2.52 -3.80
C GLU A 130 -15.90 1.34 -3.04
N LYS A 131 -16.24 1.56 -1.77
CA LYS A 131 -17.04 0.64 -0.99
C LYS A 131 -18.36 1.31 -0.61
N SER A 132 -19.44 0.86 -1.23
CA SER A 132 -20.81 1.30 -0.94
C SER A 132 -21.81 0.15 -1.16
N PRO A 133 -22.79 -0.07 -0.28
CA PRO A 133 -22.88 0.50 1.06
C PRO A 133 -21.85 -0.16 1.99
N LEU A 134 -21.37 0.59 2.98
CA LEU A 134 -20.69 0.06 4.16
C LEU A 134 -21.73 -0.51 5.11
N ALA A 135 -21.42 -1.65 5.72
CA ALA A 135 -22.28 -2.25 6.74
C ALA A 135 -22.33 -1.38 8.01
N VAL A 136 -21.20 -0.76 8.34
CA VAL A 136 -20.96 0.03 9.56
C VAL A 136 -21.57 1.44 9.50
N ASN A 137 -21.74 2.08 10.67
CA ASN A 137 -22.18 3.47 10.72
C ASN A 137 -20.98 4.41 10.52
N THR A 138 -20.93 5.12 9.40
CA THR A 138 -19.88 6.11 9.11
C THR A 138 -20.00 7.40 9.95
N GLU A 139 -21.02 7.50 10.81
CA GLU A 139 -21.13 8.56 11.83
C GLU A 139 -20.49 8.17 13.16
N ASP A 140 -20.17 6.89 13.36
CA ASP A 140 -19.44 6.41 14.54
C ASP A 140 -17.93 6.41 14.27
N ASN A 141 -17.16 6.95 15.21
CA ASN A 141 -15.71 7.13 15.05
C ASN A 141 -14.97 5.79 14.96
N GLN A 142 -15.34 4.81 15.78
CA GLN A 142 -14.62 3.54 15.87
C GLN A 142 -14.89 2.68 14.64
N ASP A 143 -16.16 2.60 14.24
CA ASP A 143 -16.60 1.91 13.03
C ASP A 143 -15.93 2.49 11.78
N THR A 144 -15.88 3.83 11.69
CA THR A 144 -15.24 4.51 10.57
C THR A 144 -13.73 4.26 10.55
N GLN A 145 -13.05 4.35 11.69
CA GLN A 145 -11.61 4.07 11.79
C GLN A 145 -11.29 2.62 11.41
N ASN A 146 -12.09 1.66 11.87
CA ASN A 146 -11.92 0.25 11.52
C ASN A 146 -12.11 0.02 10.01
N ALA A 147 -13.14 0.65 9.41
CA ALA A 147 -13.36 0.58 7.98
C ALA A 147 -12.22 1.22 7.17
N LEU A 148 -11.68 2.36 7.64
CA LEU A 148 -10.52 3.02 7.02
C LEU A 148 -9.27 2.14 7.08
N LEU A 149 -8.96 1.54 8.23
CA LEU A 149 -7.81 0.64 8.38
C LEU A 149 -7.94 -0.58 7.47
N HIS A 150 -9.14 -1.15 7.39
CA HIS A 150 -9.40 -2.34 6.58
C HIS A 150 -9.32 -2.04 5.07
N TRP A 151 -10.14 -1.12 4.57
CA TRP A 151 -10.21 -0.80 3.15
C TRP A 151 -9.00 0.00 2.67
N GLY A 152 -8.63 1.05 3.41
CA GLY A 152 -7.47 1.87 3.13
C GLY A 152 -6.17 1.11 3.24
N GLY A 153 -6.02 0.26 4.26
CA GLY A 153 -4.86 -0.59 4.41
C GLY A 153 -4.72 -1.58 3.27
N ARG A 154 -5.79 -2.28 2.89
CA ARG A 154 -5.77 -3.23 1.76
C ARG A 154 -5.43 -2.53 0.44
N PHE A 155 -5.98 -1.34 0.22
CA PHE A 155 -5.69 -0.55 -0.96
C PHE A 155 -4.23 -0.10 -1.01
N LEU A 156 -3.70 0.40 0.11
CA LEU A 156 -2.29 0.75 0.24
C LEU A 156 -1.40 -0.48 0.02
N ALA A 157 -1.73 -1.64 0.60
CA ALA A 157 -0.97 -2.87 0.40
C ALA A 157 -0.87 -3.26 -1.08
N GLY A 158 -1.98 -3.13 -1.82
CA GLY A 158 -2.00 -3.30 -3.27
C GLY A 158 -1.03 -2.35 -3.97
N ILE A 159 -1.14 -1.05 -3.70
CA ILE A 159 -0.23 -0.04 -4.28
C ILE A 159 1.23 -0.39 -3.99
N LEU A 160 1.55 -0.71 -2.73
CA LEU A 160 2.92 -1.06 -2.31
C LEU A 160 3.43 -2.33 -2.99
N ALA A 161 2.57 -3.29 -3.32
CA ALA A 161 2.95 -4.48 -4.09
C ALA A 161 3.40 -4.13 -5.51
N LEU A 162 2.90 -3.03 -6.08
CA LEU A 162 3.31 -2.52 -7.38
C LEU A 162 4.49 -1.55 -7.31
N ILE A 163 4.91 -1.10 -6.13
CA ILE A 163 6.10 -0.24 -6.02
C ILE A 163 7.36 -1.12 -6.13
N PRO A 164 8.29 -0.80 -7.04
CA PRO A 164 9.60 -1.45 -7.08
C PRO A 164 10.35 -1.13 -5.79
N LEU A 165 10.43 -2.09 -4.88
CA LEU A 165 11.36 -2.02 -3.77
C LEU A 165 12.68 -2.54 -4.29
N GLU A 166 13.67 -1.66 -4.49
CA GLU A 166 14.99 -2.07 -4.95
C GLU A 166 15.50 -3.24 -4.08
N GLU A 167 15.83 -4.35 -4.72
CA GLU A 167 16.74 -5.33 -4.13
C GLU A 167 18.05 -4.59 -3.90
N THR A 168 18.68 -4.77 -2.74
CA THR A 168 20.09 -4.42 -2.66
C THR A 168 20.84 -5.28 -3.66
N GLU A 169 21.10 -4.75 -4.85
CA GLU A 169 22.30 -5.09 -5.58
C GLU A 169 23.44 -4.67 -4.64
N THR A 170 24.09 -5.65 -4.04
CA THR A 170 25.44 -5.44 -3.52
C THR A 170 26.25 -4.82 -4.64
N GLU A 171 26.88 -3.68 -4.33
CA GLU A 171 27.71 -2.85 -5.19
C GLU A 171 28.69 -3.70 -6.03
N ASP A 172 28.29 -4.12 -7.22
CA ASP A 172 29.19 -4.67 -8.22
C ASP A 172 28.62 -4.28 -9.58
N ASN A 173 29.08 -3.13 -10.10
CA ASN A 173 29.08 -2.69 -11.51
C ASN A 173 28.90 -1.16 -11.63
N VAL A 174 29.74 -0.38 -10.94
CA VAL A 174 30.10 0.94 -11.46
C VAL A 174 31.30 0.73 -12.37
N ASN A 175 31.10 0.70 -13.68
CA ASN A 175 32.19 0.87 -14.63
C ASN A 175 32.58 2.37 -14.64
N PRO A 176 33.74 2.78 -14.09
CA PRO A 176 34.07 4.18 -13.91
C PRO A 176 34.93 4.67 -15.09
N GLU A 177 34.41 4.59 -16.31
CA GLU A 177 35.10 5.24 -17.45
C GLU A 177 34.51 6.64 -17.65
N GLY A 178 35.08 7.62 -16.95
CA GLY A 178 34.89 9.04 -17.29
C GLY A 178 34.67 10.02 -16.14
N LEU A 179 34.63 9.58 -14.88
CA LEU A 179 34.50 10.51 -13.75
C LEU A 179 35.88 10.86 -13.18
N PRO A 180 36.21 12.16 -13.02
CA PRO A 180 37.46 12.57 -12.41
C PRO A 180 37.57 12.04 -10.98
N GLU A 181 38.78 11.62 -10.61
CA GLU A 181 39.12 11.08 -9.29
C GLU A 181 38.70 12.08 -8.19
N GLY A 182 37.59 11.79 -7.49
CA GLY A 182 37.00 12.66 -6.46
C GLY A 182 35.55 13.11 -6.68
N ALA A 183 34.90 12.76 -7.79
CA ALA A 183 33.48 13.06 -8.00
C ALA A 183 32.58 12.21 -7.08
N ARG A 184 31.99 12.85 -6.06
CA ARG A 184 30.98 12.23 -5.20
C ARG A 184 29.62 12.29 -5.91
N LEU A 185 29.15 11.16 -6.45
CA LEU A 185 27.76 11.01 -6.87
C LEU A 185 26.91 10.78 -5.62
N ARG A 186 26.16 11.80 -5.21
CA ARG A 186 25.25 11.70 -4.07
C ARG A 186 23.89 11.23 -4.60
N VAL A 187 23.68 9.91 -4.60
CA VAL A 187 22.35 9.31 -4.85
C VAL A 187 21.68 9.12 -3.50
N GLU A 188 20.69 9.95 -3.17
CA GLU A 188 19.85 9.76 -2.00
C GLU A 188 18.71 8.79 -2.35
N ALA A 189 18.93 7.50 -2.10
CA ALA A 189 17.90 6.46 -2.26
C ALA A 189 17.42 6.00 -0.87
N ASN A 190 16.14 6.24 -0.56
CA ASN A 190 15.50 5.70 0.64
C ASN A 190 15.14 4.22 0.38
N LYS A 191 15.86 3.32 1.05
CA LYS A 191 15.77 1.85 0.88
C LYS A 191 14.67 1.25 1.77
N TYR A 192 13.69 0.56 1.19
CA TYR A 192 12.66 -0.17 1.95
C TYR A 192 12.74 -1.68 1.71
N GLU A 193 13.07 -2.46 2.75
CA GLU A 193 13.38 -3.90 2.67
C GLU A 193 12.17 -4.85 2.42
N ARG A 194 12.39 -5.82 1.53
CA ARG A 194 11.43 -6.79 0.92
C ARG A 194 10.83 -7.84 1.86
N ASN A 195 11.48 -8.15 2.99
CA ASN A 195 11.11 -9.29 3.87
C ASN A 195 9.71 -9.13 4.52
N ARG A 196 9.27 -7.90 4.76
CA ARG A 196 8.02 -7.59 5.49
C ARG A 196 6.73 -7.61 4.64
N PHE A 197 6.83 -7.36 3.34
CA PHE A 197 5.68 -7.30 2.43
C PHE A 197 5.15 -8.70 2.08
N ASN A 198 6.06 -9.65 1.90
CA ASN A 198 5.74 -11.07 1.77
C ASN A 198 5.05 -11.61 3.02
N ARG A 199 5.34 -11.06 4.21
CA ARG A 199 4.64 -11.41 5.46
C ARG A 199 3.18 -10.95 5.46
N ALA A 200 2.89 -9.71 5.06
CA ALA A 200 1.51 -9.22 4.97
C ALA A 200 0.72 -10.03 3.94
N ALA A 201 1.30 -10.28 2.76
CA ALA A 201 0.71 -11.15 1.74
C ALA A 201 0.51 -12.61 2.24
N CYS A 202 1.49 -13.20 2.93
CA CYS A 202 1.38 -14.56 3.48
C CYS A 202 0.32 -14.69 4.59
N ILE A 203 0.19 -13.72 5.49
CA ILE A 203 -0.83 -13.75 6.55
C ILE A 203 -2.23 -13.69 5.93
N GLU A 204 -2.38 -12.85 4.90
CA GLU A 204 -3.62 -12.67 4.16
C GLU A 204 -3.94 -13.96 3.36
N ILE A 205 -2.95 -14.59 2.71
CA ILE A 205 -3.12 -15.80 1.88
C ILE A 205 -3.27 -17.10 2.70
N HIS A 206 -2.56 -17.25 3.84
CA HIS A 206 -2.40 -18.53 4.54
C HIS A 206 -2.94 -18.59 5.99
N GLY A 207 -3.41 -17.47 6.56
CA GLY A 207 -3.91 -17.42 7.93
C GLY A 207 -2.81 -17.19 9.00
N ALA A 208 -3.23 -17.12 10.27
CA ALA A 208 -2.43 -16.53 11.36
C ALA A 208 -1.64 -17.51 12.26
N ALA A 209 -1.57 -18.80 11.92
CA ALA A 209 -0.89 -19.81 12.73
C ALA A 209 0.56 -20.07 12.26
N CYS A 210 1.52 -20.10 13.20
CA CYS A 210 2.94 -20.35 12.88
C CYS A 210 3.19 -21.82 12.49
N LYS A 211 3.52 -22.10 11.22
CA LYS A 211 3.79 -23.46 10.73
C LYS A 211 5.05 -24.14 11.31
N ALA A 212 5.96 -23.39 11.94
CA ALA A 212 7.19 -23.93 12.50
C ALA A 212 7.06 -24.44 13.94
N CYS A 213 6.13 -23.89 14.73
CA CYS A 213 5.95 -24.28 16.15
C CYS A 213 4.48 -24.46 16.58
N GLY A 214 3.51 -24.24 15.69
CA GLY A 214 2.08 -24.43 15.97
C GLY A 214 1.47 -23.37 16.90
N PHE A 215 2.21 -22.33 17.26
CA PHE A 215 1.74 -21.30 18.17
C PHE A 215 0.77 -20.33 17.47
N ASP A 216 -0.44 -20.18 18.02
CA ASP A 216 -1.50 -19.29 17.54
C ASP A 216 -1.70 -18.13 18.54
N PHE A 217 -1.37 -16.90 18.11
CA PHE A 217 -1.52 -15.70 18.94
C PHE A 217 -2.99 -15.34 19.20
N GLY A 218 -3.92 -15.77 18.34
CA GLY A 218 -5.35 -15.63 18.56
C GLY A 218 -5.88 -16.54 19.66
N GLU A 219 -5.32 -17.74 19.83
CA GLU A 219 -5.67 -18.64 20.96
C GLU A 219 -5.15 -18.12 22.31
N VAL A 220 -3.99 -17.44 22.34
CA VAL A 220 -3.36 -17.01 23.59
C VAL A 220 -3.74 -15.58 24.00
N TYR A 221 -3.98 -14.67 23.05
CA TYR A 221 -4.23 -13.24 23.33
C TYR A 221 -5.61 -12.71 22.85
N GLY A 222 -6.51 -13.59 22.39
CA GLY A 222 -7.86 -13.20 21.98
C GLY A 222 -7.90 -12.25 20.78
N GLU A 223 -8.89 -11.36 20.71
CA GLU A 223 -9.09 -10.44 19.56
C GLU A 223 -7.89 -9.53 19.28
N LEU A 224 -7.09 -9.21 20.30
CA LEU A 224 -5.87 -8.41 20.17
C LEU A 224 -4.72 -9.17 19.51
N GLY A 225 -4.72 -10.51 19.57
CA GLY A 225 -3.67 -11.37 19.00
C GLY A 225 -3.92 -11.82 17.56
N ARG A 226 -5.11 -11.55 17.02
CA ARG A 226 -5.49 -11.94 15.66
C ARG A 226 -4.69 -11.11 14.65
N GLY A 227 -3.69 -11.73 13.99
CA GLY A 227 -2.83 -11.08 12.98
C GLY A 227 -1.43 -10.66 13.48
N PHE A 228 -1.09 -10.88 14.76
CA PHE A 228 0.24 -10.58 15.30
C PHE A 228 1.22 -11.74 15.08
N ILE A 229 1.82 -11.83 13.89
CA ILE A 229 2.81 -12.91 13.60
C ILE A 229 4.29 -12.61 13.76
N ARG A 230 4.88 -11.41 13.72
CA ARG A 230 6.36 -11.18 13.67
C ARG A 230 7.23 -12.36 13.15
N ALA A 231 7.18 -12.61 11.83
CA ALA A 231 8.07 -13.60 11.22
C ALA A 231 9.50 -13.04 11.18
N ILE A 232 10.40 -13.64 11.95
CA ILE A 232 11.85 -13.46 11.79
C ILE A 232 12.29 -14.58 10.83
N VAL A 233 12.67 -14.23 9.61
CA VAL A 233 13.41 -15.15 8.75
C VAL A 233 14.80 -15.26 9.37
N LYS A 234 15.08 -16.35 10.10
CA LYS A 234 16.46 -16.73 10.35
C LYS A 234 17.02 -17.25 9.03
N SER A 235 17.81 -16.43 8.36
CA SER A 235 18.79 -16.90 7.37
C SER A 235 19.69 -17.89 8.10
N GLY A 236 19.51 -19.17 7.79
CA GLY A 236 20.27 -20.27 8.32
C GLY A 236 21.24 -20.80 7.27
N VAL A 237 22.50 -20.87 7.71
CA VAL A 237 23.70 -21.52 7.15
C VAL A 237 24.41 -20.76 6.04
#